data_AF-U7Q891-F1
#
_entry.id   AF-U7Q891-F1
#
_cell.length_a   1.000
_cell.length_b   1.000
_cell.length_c   1.000
_cell.angle_alpha   90.00
_cell.angle_beta   90.00
_cell.angle_gamma   90.00
#
_symmetry.space_group_name_H-M   'P 1'
#
loop_
_entity.id
_entity.type
_entity.pdbx_description
1 polymer ?
#
loop_
_entity_poly.entity_id
_entity_poly.type
_entity_poly.pdbx_seq_one_letter_code
_entity_poly.pdbx_strand_id
1 'polypeptide(L)'
;MKCQVGLFSLAMAGSALGSSLATDLNVISRYWGQLSPYADNDEDYFGVNDVGVPAGCALEQAHLLQRHAQRFGTGEFDDAPNDAAFAAKLAARTKTTNSSFTGPLAFLNDYEYLLTESYLTGIGAQTEFALGVSFWNRYGRLLYNATAGQVAYNASSPAALDASSQPVLRTTSQSRIWNSQISWALGFFGPSFQPVPVPDPTLSNWTAPFRVVVIPEGGTENNTLASYDSCHNDGQEPIVDLGDQEMWPYVASYLTAATARLQKYVPAGFNLTTNDTYAMQSLCAYETAALGDSGFCSLFTLDEWAGFEVTLDAEYYYDYSYGNPTGRAQGIGYLQELLARLTNQYISVSNSSVNATITDNANDFPLGAKFYADFTHDDIIISVLTAMSLDYLRDAPPLGAHAWPPNPNRNFVLSHLTPFGGHLVTEVYGCASADPAAVTEHTTVYRNPSVAAAAANGSASAPHKFIRLRLNNGILPLHTIRGGACAGRTDGLCALDDFLHSQANATALANYAYACTGNYTLSDPLDGKDYDGTIFA
;
A
#
# COMPACT_ATOMS: atom_id res chain seq x y z
N MET A 1 29.20 -38.32 35.78
CA MET A 1 28.06 -38.33 34.84
C MET A 1 27.75 -36.88 34.47
N LYS A 2 28.12 -36.43 33.28
CA LYS A 2 27.77 -35.09 32.79
C LYS A 2 26.44 -35.22 32.04
N CYS A 3 25.37 -34.64 32.59
CA CYS A 3 24.09 -34.46 31.89
C CYS A 3 24.29 -33.46 30.77
N GLN A 4 24.32 -33.94 29.52
CA GLN A 4 24.11 -33.08 28.36
C GLN A 4 22.61 -32.94 28.16
N VAL A 5 22.09 -31.76 28.48
CA VAL A 5 20.74 -31.34 28.12
C VAL A 5 20.78 -31.06 26.61
N GLY A 6 20.25 -31.99 25.82
CA GLY A 6 20.00 -31.76 24.41
C GLY A 6 18.84 -30.78 24.27
N LEU A 7 19.12 -29.56 23.80
CA LEU A 7 18.08 -28.71 23.23
C LEU A 7 17.56 -29.40 21.97
N PHE A 8 16.34 -29.92 22.04
CA PHE A 8 15.54 -30.20 20.85
C PHE A 8 15.11 -28.86 20.26
N SER A 9 15.89 -28.33 19.32
CA SER A 9 15.39 -27.32 18.39
C SER A 9 14.38 -28.01 17.48
N LEU A 10 13.10 -27.90 17.82
CA LEU A 10 12.01 -28.27 16.92
C LEU A 10 12.00 -27.21 15.81
N ALA A 11 12.76 -27.44 14.75
CA ALA A 11 12.58 -26.71 13.51
C ALA A 11 11.17 -27.07 13.01
N MET A 12 10.22 -26.15 13.21
CA MET A 12 8.92 -26.23 12.55
C MET A 12 9.18 -26.05 11.07
N ALA A 13 9.38 -27.15 10.35
CA ALA A 13 9.30 -27.16 8.91
C ALA A 13 7.93 -26.56 8.53
N GLY A 14 7.92 -25.47 7.77
CA GLY A 14 6.69 -24.87 7.28
C GLY A 14 5.80 -25.96 6.68
N SER A 15 4.57 -26.02 7.17
CA SER A 15 3.61 -27.00 6.65
C SER A 15 3.27 -26.57 5.22
N ALA A 16 3.53 -27.43 4.23
CA ALA A 16 3.10 -27.20 2.86
C ALA A 16 1.59 -26.85 2.85
N LEU A 17 1.23 -25.73 2.22
CA LEU A 17 -0.14 -25.21 2.13
C LEU A 17 -1.04 -26.16 1.33
N GLY A 18 -0.48 -26.86 0.34
CA GLY A 18 -1.17 -27.91 -0.39
C GLY A 18 -0.52 -28.25 -1.73
N SER A 19 -0.47 -29.55 -2.06
CA SER A 19 0.13 -30.05 -3.31
C SER A 19 -0.85 -30.17 -4.49
N SER A 20 -2.15 -29.99 -4.26
CA SER A 20 -3.15 -29.92 -5.32
C SER A 20 -3.18 -28.53 -5.96
N LEU A 21 -3.51 -28.48 -7.27
CA LEU A 21 -3.72 -27.20 -7.96
C LEU A 21 -4.83 -26.39 -7.26
N ALA A 22 -4.53 -25.13 -6.99
CA ALA A 22 -5.50 -24.18 -6.47
C ALA A 22 -6.42 -23.74 -7.62
N THR A 23 -7.72 -23.66 -7.34
CA THR A 23 -8.73 -23.29 -8.35
C THR A 23 -9.68 -22.19 -7.88
N ASP A 24 -9.68 -21.84 -6.60
CA ASP A 24 -10.47 -20.74 -6.06
C ASP A 24 -9.70 -19.43 -6.20
N LEU A 25 -10.15 -18.57 -7.12
CA LEU A 25 -9.55 -17.27 -7.38
C LEU A 25 -9.52 -16.38 -6.13
N ASN A 26 -10.50 -16.50 -5.22
CA ASN A 26 -10.54 -15.70 -3.99
C ASN A 26 -9.45 -16.10 -2.99
N VAL A 27 -8.96 -17.34 -3.09
CA VAL A 27 -7.84 -17.83 -2.28
C VAL A 27 -6.52 -17.48 -2.98
N ILE A 28 -6.44 -17.73 -4.28
CA ILE A 28 -5.23 -17.51 -5.08
C ILE A 28 -4.82 -16.03 -5.09
N SER A 29 -5.79 -15.13 -5.27
CA SER A 29 -5.55 -13.69 -5.38
C SER A 29 -5.01 -13.01 -4.11
N ARG A 30 -4.95 -13.75 -2.99
CA ARG A 30 -4.32 -13.32 -1.74
C ARG A 30 -2.80 -13.51 -1.72
N TYR A 31 -2.22 -14.03 -2.80
CA TYR A 31 -0.80 -14.34 -2.93
C TYR A 31 -0.16 -13.62 -4.12
N TRP A 32 -0.73 -12.48 -4.54
CA TRP A 32 -0.25 -11.71 -5.68
C TRP A 32 0.49 -10.44 -5.28
N GLY A 33 0.97 -10.34 -4.04
CA GLY A 33 1.66 -9.19 -3.50
C GLY A 33 0.86 -7.90 -3.72
N GLN A 34 1.53 -6.88 -4.23
CA GLN A 34 0.95 -5.61 -4.65
C GLN A 34 -0.09 -5.73 -5.76
N LEU A 35 -0.13 -6.83 -6.52
CA LEU A 35 -1.11 -7.07 -7.59
C LEU A 35 -2.42 -7.67 -7.09
N SER A 36 -2.49 -7.99 -5.79
CA SER A 36 -3.69 -8.51 -5.15
C SER A 36 -4.84 -7.50 -5.23
N PRO A 37 -6.10 -7.94 -5.46
CA PRO A 37 -7.26 -7.10 -5.25
C PRO A 37 -7.33 -6.60 -3.80
N TYR A 38 -7.79 -5.36 -3.61
CA TYR A 38 -8.01 -4.82 -2.28
C TYR A 38 -8.88 -5.74 -1.41
N ALA A 39 -8.46 -5.93 -0.16
CA ALA A 39 -9.40 -6.23 0.91
C ALA A 39 -8.95 -5.58 2.22
N ASP A 40 -9.91 -5.38 3.12
CA ASP A 40 -9.61 -5.07 4.52
C ASP A 40 -8.79 -6.24 5.12
N ASN A 41 -7.72 -5.90 5.82
CA ASN A 41 -7.13 -6.72 6.86
C ASN A 41 -8.08 -6.80 8.05
N ASP A 42 -8.04 -7.93 8.76
CA ASP A 42 -8.60 -8.02 10.10
C ASP A 42 -7.96 -6.93 10.98
N GLU A 43 -8.73 -6.35 11.89
CA GLU A 43 -8.26 -5.21 12.69
C GLU A 43 -7.02 -5.56 13.55
N ASP A 44 -6.87 -6.82 13.93
CA ASP A 44 -5.80 -7.37 14.76
C ASP A 44 -4.67 -8.04 13.95
N TYR A 45 -4.71 -7.99 12.62
CA TYR A 45 -3.75 -8.68 11.74
C TYR A 45 -2.28 -8.40 12.09
N PHE A 46 -1.94 -7.14 12.41
CA PHE A 46 -0.57 -6.74 12.74
C PHE A 46 -0.22 -6.91 14.24
N GLY A 47 -0.95 -7.76 14.97
CA GLY A 47 -0.67 -8.11 16.37
C GLY A 47 -1.25 -7.14 17.41
N VAL A 48 -2.18 -6.27 17.03
CA VAL A 48 -2.91 -5.39 17.95
C VAL A 48 -4.23 -6.03 18.34
N ASN A 49 -4.28 -6.68 19.51
CA ASN A 49 -5.48 -7.42 19.96
C ASN A 49 -6.57 -6.50 20.52
N ASP A 50 -6.24 -5.28 20.95
CA ASP A 50 -7.21 -4.33 21.48
C ASP A 50 -7.71 -3.35 20.41
N VAL A 51 -8.71 -3.74 19.64
CA VAL A 51 -9.10 -3.01 18.41
C VAL A 51 -10.15 -1.91 18.64
N GLY A 52 -10.89 -2.00 19.75
CA GLY A 52 -11.97 -1.09 20.10
C GLY A 52 -11.51 0.32 20.40
N VAL A 53 -12.35 1.31 20.08
CA VAL A 53 -12.10 2.71 20.48
C VAL A 53 -12.39 2.86 21.98
N PRO A 54 -11.43 3.34 22.80
CA PRO A 54 -11.66 3.52 24.23
C PRO A 54 -12.83 4.44 24.58
N ALA A 55 -13.46 4.18 25.72
CA ALA A 55 -14.54 5.02 26.22
C ALA A 55 -14.06 6.46 26.47
N GLY A 56 -14.83 7.44 26.00
CA GLY A 56 -14.46 8.86 26.11
C GLY A 56 -13.45 9.34 25.07
N CYS A 57 -13.05 8.50 24.11
CA CYS A 57 -12.32 8.90 22.91
C CYS A 57 -13.26 9.11 21.73
N ALA A 58 -12.90 10.05 20.86
CA ALA A 58 -13.69 10.44 19.69
C ALA A 58 -12.77 10.80 18.52
N LEU A 59 -13.10 10.35 17.32
CA LEU A 59 -12.35 10.68 16.11
C LEU A 59 -12.44 12.19 15.82
N GLU A 60 -11.32 12.84 15.57
CA GLU A 60 -11.24 14.27 15.26
C GLU A 60 -10.69 14.55 13.85
N GLN A 61 -9.75 13.72 13.38
CA GLN A 61 -9.22 13.79 12.02
C GLN A 61 -8.93 12.41 11.43
N ALA A 62 -8.93 12.32 10.10
CA ALA A 62 -8.43 11.16 9.35
C ALA A 62 -7.53 11.63 8.19
N HIS A 63 -6.29 11.12 8.12
CA HIS A 63 -5.34 11.44 7.06
C HIS A 63 -5.15 10.20 6.19
N LEU A 64 -5.61 10.25 4.95
CA LEU A 64 -5.56 9.14 4.00
C LEU A 64 -4.36 9.31 3.05
N LEU A 65 -3.50 8.30 2.99
CA LEU A 65 -2.53 8.07 1.93
C LEU A 65 -2.99 6.85 1.12
N GLN A 66 -3.47 7.09 -0.10
CA GLN A 66 -4.19 6.14 -0.94
C GLN A 66 -3.36 5.76 -2.16
N ARG A 67 -3.00 4.49 -2.31
CA ARG A 67 -2.43 3.97 -3.56
C ARG A 67 -3.50 3.97 -4.65
N HIS A 68 -3.09 4.12 -5.90
CA HIS A 68 -3.92 3.72 -7.03
C HIS A 68 -4.39 2.25 -6.96
N ALA A 69 -5.48 1.95 -7.67
CA ALA A 69 -6.02 0.59 -7.79
C ALA A 69 -5.49 -0.16 -9.02
N GLN A 70 -6.24 -1.16 -9.49
CA GLN A 70 -5.84 -2.07 -10.57
C GLN A 70 -5.41 -1.30 -11.82
N ARG A 71 -4.19 -1.57 -12.25
CA ARG A 71 -3.56 -0.99 -13.45
C ARG A 71 -3.03 -2.10 -14.35
N PHE A 72 -2.67 -1.73 -15.57
CA PHE A 72 -1.78 -2.55 -16.39
C PHE A 72 -0.34 -2.53 -15.86
N GLY A 73 0.48 -3.47 -16.32
CA GLY A 73 1.91 -3.56 -15.98
C GLY A 73 2.72 -2.31 -16.36
N THR A 74 3.82 -2.07 -15.65
CA THR A 74 4.76 -0.97 -15.89
C THR A 74 5.81 -1.36 -16.95
N GLY A 75 6.88 -0.56 -17.08
CA GLY A 75 8.01 -0.87 -17.95
C GLY A 75 9.00 -1.88 -17.35
N GLU A 76 8.81 -2.29 -16.09
CA GLU A 76 9.74 -3.18 -15.38
C GLU A 76 9.56 -4.63 -15.77
N PHE A 77 10.66 -5.37 -15.88
CA PHE A 77 10.73 -6.65 -16.58
C PHE A 77 9.76 -7.71 -16.01
N ASP A 78 9.69 -7.81 -14.69
CA ASP A 78 8.81 -8.71 -13.95
C ASP A 78 7.31 -8.35 -14.11
N ASP A 79 7.00 -7.07 -14.35
CA ASP A 79 5.65 -6.50 -14.31
C ASP A 79 4.92 -6.49 -15.67
N ALA A 80 5.63 -6.38 -16.80
CA ALA A 80 5.00 -6.44 -18.14
C ALA A 80 5.86 -7.01 -19.29
N PRO A 81 7.14 -6.67 -19.45
CA PRO A 81 7.97 -7.16 -20.55
C PRO A 81 8.15 -8.68 -20.55
N ASN A 82 8.23 -9.34 -19.39
CA ASN A 82 8.29 -10.80 -19.33
C ASN A 82 6.97 -11.45 -19.79
N ASP A 83 5.83 -10.86 -19.44
CA ASP A 83 4.50 -11.28 -19.90
C ASP A 83 4.36 -11.13 -21.42
N ALA A 84 4.76 -9.97 -21.94
CA ALA A 84 4.79 -9.70 -23.38
C ALA A 84 5.76 -10.63 -24.13
N ALA A 85 6.92 -10.95 -23.54
CA ALA A 85 7.88 -11.88 -24.11
C ALA A 85 7.32 -13.31 -24.20
N PHE A 86 6.63 -13.77 -23.16
CA PHE A 86 5.94 -15.06 -23.17
C PHE A 86 4.82 -15.07 -24.22
N ALA A 87 4.00 -14.02 -24.29
CA ALA A 87 2.97 -13.88 -25.31
C ALA A 87 3.53 -13.87 -26.75
N ALA A 88 4.62 -13.14 -26.99
CA ALA A 88 5.29 -13.12 -28.29
C ALA A 88 5.86 -14.49 -28.66
N LYS A 89 6.44 -15.20 -27.70
CA LYS A 89 6.91 -16.57 -27.86
C LYS A 89 5.76 -17.53 -28.22
N LEU A 90 4.60 -17.38 -27.58
CA LEU A 90 3.39 -18.12 -27.96
C LEU A 90 2.99 -17.79 -29.40
N ALA A 91 2.92 -16.52 -29.77
CA ALA A 91 2.49 -16.08 -31.11
C ALA A 91 3.43 -16.56 -32.24
N ALA A 92 4.74 -16.64 -31.97
CA ALA A 92 5.76 -17.06 -32.94
C ALA A 92 5.80 -18.58 -33.20
N ARG A 93 5.06 -19.39 -32.45
CA ARG A 93 5.07 -20.86 -32.60
C ARG A 93 4.53 -21.30 -33.97
N THR A 94 5.14 -22.32 -34.57
CA THR A 94 4.63 -22.89 -35.82
C THR A 94 3.38 -23.73 -35.56
N LYS A 95 2.22 -23.31 -36.11
CA LYS A 95 0.97 -24.08 -36.05
C LYS A 95 0.99 -25.22 -37.09
N THR A 96 1.14 -26.47 -36.63
CA THR A 96 1.01 -27.72 -37.41
C THR A 96 0.02 -28.67 -36.73
N THR A 97 -0.37 -29.78 -37.37
CA THR A 97 -1.33 -30.74 -36.79
C THR A 97 -0.89 -31.36 -35.46
N ASN A 98 0.41 -31.36 -35.15
CA ASN A 98 0.97 -31.90 -33.91
C ASN A 98 1.51 -30.81 -32.97
N SER A 99 1.13 -29.53 -33.17
CA SER A 99 1.69 -28.40 -32.40
C SER A 99 0.70 -27.76 -31.42
N SER A 100 -0.31 -28.49 -30.96
CA SER A 100 -1.30 -27.95 -30.03
C SER A 100 -0.85 -28.10 -28.59
N PHE A 101 -1.08 -27.08 -27.79
CA PHE A 101 -1.10 -27.22 -26.34
C PHE A 101 -2.26 -28.12 -25.91
N THR A 102 -2.11 -28.84 -24.81
CA THR A 102 -3.10 -29.83 -24.34
C THR A 102 -3.43 -29.64 -22.86
N GLY A 103 -4.38 -30.42 -22.34
CA GLY A 103 -4.72 -30.42 -20.92
C GLY A 103 -5.04 -29.01 -20.39
N PRO A 104 -4.50 -28.61 -19.22
CA PRO A 104 -4.76 -27.28 -18.66
C PRO A 104 -4.19 -26.13 -19.50
N LEU A 105 -3.26 -26.38 -20.42
CA LEU A 105 -2.71 -25.36 -21.32
C LEU A 105 -3.45 -25.29 -22.67
N ALA A 106 -4.51 -26.06 -22.89
CA ALA A 106 -5.21 -26.12 -24.18
C ALA A 106 -5.77 -24.74 -24.61
N PHE A 107 -6.09 -23.85 -23.67
CA PHE A 107 -6.55 -22.49 -23.98
C PHE A 107 -5.48 -21.64 -24.69
N LEU A 108 -4.18 -21.96 -24.52
CA LEU A 108 -3.08 -21.28 -25.22
C LEU A 108 -3.11 -21.43 -26.74
N ASN A 109 -3.90 -22.37 -27.26
CA ASN A 109 -4.09 -22.53 -28.70
C ASN A 109 -4.79 -21.30 -29.32
N ASP A 110 -5.69 -20.67 -28.58
CA ASP A 110 -6.52 -19.54 -29.00
C ASP A 110 -6.24 -18.26 -28.18
N TYR A 111 -5.21 -18.31 -27.33
CA TYR A 111 -4.81 -17.19 -26.48
C TYR A 111 -4.38 -15.96 -27.30
N GLU A 112 -4.86 -14.80 -26.85
CA GLU A 112 -4.54 -13.47 -27.35
C GLU A 112 -4.09 -12.59 -26.18
N TYR A 113 -2.97 -11.91 -26.35
CA TYR A 113 -2.46 -10.97 -25.34
C TYR A 113 -3.19 -9.63 -25.50
N LEU A 114 -4.01 -9.29 -24.50
CA LEU A 114 -4.89 -8.11 -24.52
C LEU A 114 -4.42 -6.98 -23.60
N LEU A 115 -3.29 -7.17 -22.91
CA LEU A 115 -2.77 -6.18 -21.97
C LEU A 115 -2.02 -5.06 -22.69
N THR A 116 -2.06 -3.88 -22.09
CA THR A 116 -1.25 -2.70 -22.48
C THR A 116 -0.42 -2.27 -21.27
N GLU A 117 -0.01 -1.01 -21.18
CA GLU A 117 0.90 -0.54 -20.13
C GLU A 117 0.30 0.62 -19.31
N SER A 118 0.65 0.65 -18.02
CA SER A 118 0.55 1.78 -17.06
C SER A 118 -0.83 2.35 -16.70
N TYR A 119 -1.87 2.22 -17.53
CA TYR A 119 -3.17 2.86 -17.28
C TYR A 119 -3.98 2.17 -16.18
N LEU A 120 -4.84 2.93 -15.49
CA LEU A 120 -5.85 2.39 -14.57
C LEU A 120 -6.90 1.60 -15.37
N THR A 121 -7.27 0.42 -14.88
CA THR A 121 -8.31 -0.41 -15.52
C THR A 121 -9.72 0.01 -15.07
N GLY A 122 -10.75 -0.51 -15.75
CA GLY A 122 -12.14 -0.31 -15.32
C GLY A 122 -12.45 -0.93 -13.95
N ILE A 123 -11.79 -2.04 -13.61
CA ILE A 123 -11.86 -2.66 -12.28
C ILE A 123 -11.14 -1.76 -11.25
N GLY A 124 -10.03 -1.13 -11.63
CA GLY A 124 -9.34 -0.13 -10.81
C GLY A 124 -10.24 1.04 -10.42
N ALA A 125 -10.93 1.62 -11.40
CA ALA A 125 -11.90 2.68 -11.15
C ALA A 125 -13.07 2.23 -10.25
N GLN A 126 -13.53 0.98 -10.40
CA GLN A 126 -14.55 0.40 -9.52
C GLN A 126 -14.06 0.30 -8.06
N THR A 127 -12.83 -0.20 -7.85
CA THR A 127 -12.21 -0.30 -6.53
C THR A 127 -12.12 1.07 -5.86
N GLU A 128 -11.60 2.08 -6.55
CA GLU A 128 -11.45 3.43 -6.00
C GLU A 128 -12.80 4.07 -5.63
N PHE A 129 -13.81 3.92 -6.50
CA PHE A 129 -15.16 4.37 -6.17
C PHE A 129 -15.68 3.70 -4.88
N ALA A 130 -15.51 2.39 -4.75
CA ALA A 130 -15.91 1.65 -3.56
C ALA A 130 -15.14 2.10 -2.31
N LEU A 131 -13.85 2.44 -2.45
CA LEU A 131 -13.02 2.96 -1.36
C LEU A 131 -13.42 4.37 -0.94
N GLY A 132 -13.81 5.25 -1.87
CA GLY A 132 -14.39 6.56 -1.54
C GLY A 132 -15.69 6.44 -0.73
N VAL A 133 -16.58 5.52 -1.12
CA VAL A 133 -17.80 5.20 -0.36
C VAL A 133 -17.45 4.63 1.02
N SER A 134 -16.47 3.73 1.09
CA SER A 134 -16.03 3.11 2.34
C SER A 134 -15.42 4.13 3.30
N PHE A 135 -14.63 5.08 2.80
CA PHE A 135 -14.06 6.16 3.61
C PHE A 135 -15.14 7.12 4.13
N TRP A 136 -16.17 7.42 3.34
CA TRP A 136 -17.34 8.15 3.82
C TRP A 136 -18.02 7.41 4.99
N ASN A 137 -18.26 6.11 4.82
CA ASN A 137 -18.94 5.30 5.82
C ASN A 137 -18.10 5.06 7.09
N ARG A 138 -16.77 4.99 6.99
CA ARG A 138 -15.89 4.75 8.14
C ARG A 138 -15.55 6.06 8.87
N TYR A 139 -15.21 7.12 8.13
CA TYR A 139 -14.71 8.37 8.70
C TYR A 139 -15.61 9.57 8.41
N GLY A 140 -16.01 9.77 7.14
CA GLY A 140 -16.73 10.96 6.69
C GLY A 140 -18.00 11.25 7.49
N ARG A 141 -18.86 10.24 7.71
CA ARG A 141 -20.09 10.38 8.48
C ARG A 141 -19.86 10.82 9.93
N LEU A 142 -18.75 10.40 10.54
CA LEU A 142 -18.40 10.70 11.93
C LEU A 142 -17.82 12.11 12.06
N LEU A 143 -16.96 12.50 11.12
CA LEU A 143 -16.29 13.80 11.09
C LEU A 143 -17.25 14.95 10.72
N TYR A 144 -18.22 14.67 9.83
CA TYR A 144 -19.18 15.65 9.33
C TYR A 144 -20.60 15.51 9.89
N ASN A 145 -20.78 14.76 10.99
CA ASN A 145 -22.06 14.60 11.67
C ASN A 145 -23.23 14.29 10.70
N ALA A 146 -23.05 13.25 9.88
CA ALA A 146 -23.99 12.93 8.83
C ALA A 146 -25.41 12.73 9.37
N THR A 147 -26.38 13.29 8.64
CA THR A 147 -27.79 13.08 8.92
C THR A 147 -28.22 11.66 8.51
N ALA A 148 -29.35 11.17 9.04
CA ALA A 148 -29.84 9.84 8.70
C ALA A 148 -30.08 9.71 7.18
N GLY A 149 -29.52 8.67 6.57
CA GLY A 149 -29.62 8.42 5.12
C GLY A 149 -28.69 9.27 4.25
N GLN A 150 -27.79 10.06 4.83
CA GLN A 150 -26.79 10.80 4.07
C GLN A 150 -25.67 9.86 3.59
N VAL A 151 -25.66 9.57 2.29
CA VAL A 151 -24.78 8.56 1.67
C VAL A 151 -23.43 9.11 1.18
N ALA A 152 -23.25 10.43 1.15
CA ALA A 152 -21.94 11.03 0.89
C ALA A 152 -21.85 12.48 1.40
N TYR A 153 -20.70 13.12 1.16
CA TYR A 153 -20.39 14.45 1.65
C TYR A 153 -21.41 15.50 1.19
N ASN A 154 -21.83 16.37 2.10
CA ASN A 154 -22.72 17.49 1.82
C ASN A 154 -22.09 18.81 2.27
N ALA A 155 -21.65 19.61 1.30
CA ALA A 155 -21.02 20.91 1.52
C ALA A 155 -21.94 21.94 2.22
N SER A 156 -23.26 21.73 2.18
CA SER A 156 -24.25 22.58 2.86
C SER A 156 -24.60 22.10 4.27
N SER A 157 -24.00 21.00 4.75
CA SER A 157 -24.22 20.55 6.12
C SER A 157 -23.59 21.52 7.14
N PRO A 158 -24.18 21.73 8.33
CA PRO A 158 -23.60 22.62 9.34
C PRO A 158 -22.15 22.29 9.67
N ALA A 159 -21.81 21.00 9.77
CA ALA A 159 -20.46 20.54 10.08
C ALA A 159 -19.45 20.76 8.94
N ALA A 160 -19.91 20.91 7.69
CA ALA A 160 -19.08 21.30 6.56
C ALA A 160 -18.92 22.82 6.49
N LEU A 161 -19.98 23.58 6.78
CA LEU A 161 -19.94 25.04 6.84
C LEU A 161 -19.07 25.57 8.00
N ASP A 162 -18.97 24.80 9.08
CA ASP A 162 -18.10 25.08 10.24
C ASP A 162 -16.63 24.66 10.02
N ALA A 163 -16.32 23.99 8.91
CA ALA A 163 -14.93 23.59 8.61
C ALA A 163 -14.07 24.80 8.25
N SER A 164 -12.81 24.82 8.70
CA SER A 164 -11.84 25.87 8.41
C SER A 164 -11.47 26.00 6.94
N SER A 165 -11.59 24.90 6.19
CA SER A 165 -11.34 24.84 4.75
C SER A 165 -12.26 23.85 4.06
N GLN A 166 -12.40 24.04 2.77
CA GLN A 166 -12.86 22.99 1.87
C GLN A 166 -11.90 21.78 1.92
N PRO A 167 -12.38 20.53 1.75
CA PRO A 167 -11.50 19.39 1.56
C PRO A 167 -10.54 19.58 0.39
N VAL A 168 -9.28 19.19 0.60
CA VAL A 168 -8.23 19.21 -0.42
C VAL A 168 -7.79 17.78 -0.69
N LEU A 169 -7.85 17.38 -1.96
CA LEU A 169 -7.37 16.10 -2.46
C LEU A 169 -6.08 16.37 -3.23
N ARG A 170 -4.98 15.69 -2.86
CA ARG A 170 -3.70 15.83 -3.57
C ARG A 170 -3.42 14.57 -4.37
N THR A 171 -2.93 14.71 -5.59
CA THR A 171 -2.61 13.59 -6.49
C THR A 171 -1.37 13.93 -7.29
N THR A 172 -0.73 12.93 -7.88
CA THR A 172 0.29 13.17 -8.90
C THR A 172 -0.35 13.47 -10.26
N SER A 173 0.42 14.02 -11.20
CA SER A 173 -0.03 14.24 -12.59
C SER A 173 -0.08 12.96 -13.42
N GLN A 174 0.41 11.83 -12.90
CA GLN A 174 0.42 10.58 -13.63
C GLN A 174 -1.00 10.03 -13.78
N SER A 175 -1.31 9.54 -14.98
CA SER A 175 -2.67 9.23 -15.41
C SER A 175 -3.40 8.26 -14.46
N ARG A 176 -2.76 7.17 -14.02
CA ARG A 176 -3.41 6.17 -13.15
C ARG A 176 -3.72 6.73 -11.75
N ILE A 177 -2.89 7.61 -11.22
CA ILE A 177 -3.08 8.21 -9.89
C ILE A 177 -4.21 9.22 -9.93
N TRP A 178 -4.18 10.11 -10.93
CA TRP A 178 -5.22 11.12 -11.09
C TRP A 178 -6.60 10.48 -11.38
N ASN A 179 -6.68 9.45 -12.23
CA ASN A 179 -7.94 8.74 -12.46
C ASN A 179 -8.42 7.97 -11.21
N SER A 180 -7.50 7.50 -10.36
CA SER A 180 -7.85 6.91 -9.06
C SER A 180 -8.47 7.96 -8.15
N GLN A 181 -7.83 9.13 -8.02
CA GLN A 181 -8.37 10.27 -7.28
C GLN A 181 -9.77 10.67 -7.75
N ILE A 182 -10.00 10.73 -9.06
CA ILE A 182 -11.31 11.06 -9.64
C ILE A 182 -12.35 10.02 -9.22
N SER A 183 -12.04 8.74 -9.40
CA SER A 183 -12.95 7.63 -9.10
C SER A 183 -13.29 7.57 -7.61
N TRP A 184 -12.29 7.74 -6.75
CA TRP A 184 -12.47 7.83 -5.30
C TRP A 184 -13.34 9.03 -4.90
N ALA A 185 -13.09 10.20 -5.49
CA ALA A 185 -13.86 11.40 -5.22
C ALA A 185 -15.34 11.23 -5.63
N LEU A 186 -15.60 10.53 -6.74
CA LEU A 186 -16.97 10.19 -7.14
C LEU A 186 -17.68 9.31 -6.11
N GLY A 187 -16.95 8.41 -5.44
CA GLY A 187 -17.45 7.60 -4.34
C GLY A 187 -17.75 8.40 -3.07
N PHE A 188 -16.84 9.31 -2.67
CA PHE A 188 -16.95 10.07 -1.43
C PHE A 188 -17.89 11.29 -1.50
N PHE A 189 -17.88 12.02 -2.62
CA PHE A 189 -18.65 13.26 -2.81
C PHE A 189 -19.94 13.06 -3.62
N GLY A 190 -20.09 11.92 -4.32
CA GLY A 190 -21.17 11.70 -5.29
C GLY A 190 -20.69 11.91 -6.74
N PRO A 191 -21.58 11.77 -7.74
CA PRO A 191 -22.92 12.36 -7.76
C PRO A 191 -24.08 11.38 -7.51
N SER A 192 -23.85 10.21 -6.91
CA SER A 192 -24.84 9.13 -6.77
C SER A 192 -26.15 9.48 -6.03
N PHE A 193 -26.28 10.69 -5.47
CA PHE A 193 -27.37 11.05 -4.54
C PHE A 193 -27.79 12.54 -4.60
N GLN A 194 -28.06 13.11 -5.77
CA GLN A 194 -28.75 14.40 -5.78
C GLN A 194 -30.25 14.19 -5.44
N PRO A 195 -30.81 14.82 -4.38
CA PRO A 195 -32.21 14.65 -4.00
C PRO A 195 -33.18 15.09 -5.10
N VAL A 196 -32.74 16.08 -5.89
CA VAL A 196 -33.34 16.41 -7.18
C VAL A 196 -32.32 15.98 -8.22
N PRO A 197 -32.61 14.98 -9.08
CA PRO A 197 -31.78 14.73 -10.24
C PRO A 197 -31.75 16.03 -11.05
N VAL A 198 -30.63 16.73 -11.04
CA VAL A 198 -30.32 17.69 -12.09
C VAL A 198 -29.53 16.87 -13.09
N PRO A 199 -30.11 16.50 -14.24
CA PRO A 199 -29.33 15.87 -15.29
C PRO A 199 -28.29 16.91 -15.73
N ASP A 200 -27.09 16.77 -15.17
CA ASP A 200 -25.92 17.46 -15.66
C ASP A 200 -25.10 16.45 -16.46
N PRO A 201 -25.38 16.30 -17.77
CA PRO A 201 -24.63 15.37 -18.61
C PRO A 201 -23.15 15.74 -18.73
N THR A 202 -22.76 16.94 -18.28
CA THR A 202 -21.38 17.41 -18.33
C THR A 202 -20.63 17.21 -17.01
N LEU A 203 -21.31 16.79 -15.93
CA LEU A 203 -20.75 16.82 -14.57
C LEU A 203 -20.15 18.21 -14.24
N SER A 204 -20.75 19.29 -14.72
CA SER A 204 -20.22 20.63 -14.48
C SER A 204 -20.12 20.89 -12.98
N ASN A 205 -18.99 21.47 -12.56
CA ASN A 205 -18.73 21.81 -11.17
C ASN A 205 -18.83 20.62 -10.18
N TRP A 206 -18.64 19.37 -10.60
CA TRP A 206 -18.63 18.23 -9.67
C TRP A 206 -17.53 18.33 -8.60
N THR A 207 -16.47 19.08 -8.90
CA THR A 207 -15.41 19.45 -7.97
C THR A 207 -15.77 20.64 -7.08
N ALA A 208 -16.92 21.30 -7.21
CA ALA A 208 -17.30 22.42 -6.34
C ALA A 208 -17.21 22.13 -4.83
N PRO A 209 -17.41 20.89 -4.32
CA PRO A 209 -17.25 20.57 -2.91
C PRO A 209 -15.81 20.36 -2.42
N PHE A 210 -14.81 20.27 -3.31
CA PHE A 210 -13.42 19.98 -2.94
C PHE A 210 -12.41 20.59 -3.91
N ARG A 211 -11.17 20.79 -3.47
CA ARG A 211 -10.10 21.26 -4.36
C ARG A 211 -9.14 20.13 -4.67
N VAL A 212 -8.58 20.13 -5.88
CA VAL A 212 -7.54 19.19 -6.28
C VAL A 212 -6.21 19.93 -6.42
N VAL A 213 -5.17 19.43 -5.77
CA VAL A 213 -3.78 19.83 -6.03
C VAL A 213 -3.13 18.71 -6.81
N VAL A 214 -2.75 19.00 -8.05
CA VAL A 214 -1.99 18.07 -8.89
C VAL A 214 -0.52 18.43 -8.76
N ILE A 215 0.27 17.52 -8.19
CA ILE A 215 1.72 17.65 -8.08
C ILE A 215 2.33 17.01 -9.33
N PRO A 216 3.15 17.73 -10.11
CA PRO A 216 3.82 17.14 -11.26
C PRO A 216 4.65 15.92 -10.87
N GLU A 217 4.58 14.89 -11.71
CA GLU A 217 5.40 13.68 -11.67
C GLU A 217 6.03 13.54 -13.05
N GLY A 218 7.19 14.16 -13.21
CA GLY A 218 7.89 14.36 -14.48
C GLY A 218 9.37 13.97 -14.43
N GLY A 219 9.85 13.44 -13.31
CA GLY A 219 11.21 12.92 -13.14
C GLY A 219 12.21 13.87 -12.48
N THR A 220 11.82 15.10 -12.08
CA THR A 220 12.74 16.02 -11.38
C THR A 220 12.10 16.85 -10.26
N GLU A 221 10.78 16.82 -10.15
CA GLU A 221 10.02 17.68 -9.27
C GLU A 221 10.00 17.15 -7.84
N ASN A 222 9.96 18.06 -6.88
CA ASN A 222 9.68 17.70 -5.50
C ASN A 222 8.23 17.24 -5.39
N ASN A 223 8.05 15.93 -5.19
CA ASN A 223 6.75 15.31 -5.06
C ASN A 223 6.76 14.29 -3.92
N THR A 224 6.04 14.57 -2.83
CA THR A 224 5.94 13.66 -1.68
C THR A 224 5.10 12.41 -1.95
N LEU A 225 4.35 12.39 -3.05
CA LEU A 225 3.49 11.29 -3.49
C LEU A 225 4.13 10.46 -4.62
N ALA A 226 5.35 10.83 -5.04
CA ALA A 226 6.20 10.14 -6.02
C ALA A 226 7.66 10.59 -5.81
N SER A 227 8.23 10.23 -4.66
CA SER A 227 9.52 10.81 -4.21
C SER A 227 10.72 10.41 -5.04
N TYR A 228 10.63 9.30 -5.78
CA TYR A 228 11.65 8.81 -6.69
C TYR A 228 12.08 9.89 -7.70
N ASP A 229 11.17 10.77 -8.13
CA ASP A 229 11.48 11.90 -9.04
C ASP A 229 12.53 12.86 -8.46
N SER A 230 12.45 13.12 -7.15
CA SER A 230 13.35 14.04 -6.44
C SER A 230 14.50 13.32 -5.72
N CYS A 231 14.47 11.99 -5.70
CA CYS A 231 15.50 11.15 -5.08
C CYS A 231 16.40 10.51 -6.14
N HIS A 232 17.27 11.30 -6.78
CA HIS A 232 17.99 10.86 -7.98
C HIS A 232 18.72 9.51 -7.89
N ASN A 233 19.37 9.20 -6.77
CA ASN A 233 20.08 7.94 -6.56
C ASN A 233 19.16 6.72 -6.51
N ASP A 234 17.87 6.89 -6.21
CA ASP A 234 16.88 5.80 -6.28
C ASP A 234 16.82 5.23 -7.70
N GLY A 235 16.81 6.08 -8.72
CA GLY A 235 16.81 5.65 -10.13
C GLY A 235 18.18 5.25 -10.69
N GLN A 236 19.18 4.96 -9.84
CA GLN A 236 20.52 4.54 -10.29
C GLN A 236 20.82 3.10 -9.89
N GLU A 237 21.50 2.39 -10.78
CA GLU A 237 22.03 1.05 -10.51
C GLU A 237 23.07 1.05 -9.37
N PRO A 238 23.06 0.07 -8.46
CA PRO A 238 22.10 -1.04 -8.35
C PRO A 238 20.93 -0.72 -7.40
N ILE A 239 20.71 0.54 -7.01
CA ILE A 239 19.74 0.95 -5.98
C ILE A 239 18.29 0.78 -6.47
N VAL A 240 18.07 1.02 -7.76
CA VAL A 240 16.75 0.99 -8.42
C VAL A 240 16.10 -0.39 -8.43
N ASP A 241 16.90 -1.46 -8.43
CA ASP A 241 16.46 -2.84 -8.69
C ASP A 241 17.12 -3.85 -7.73
N LEU A 242 17.49 -3.43 -6.50
CA LEU A 242 18.07 -4.33 -5.49
C LEU A 242 17.12 -5.51 -5.23
N GLY A 243 15.82 -5.24 -5.18
CA GLY A 243 14.75 -6.20 -5.03
C GLY A 243 14.69 -7.19 -6.18
N ASP A 244 14.70 -6.71 -7.43
CA ASP A 244 14.78 -7.56 -8.63
C ASP A 244 15.95 -8.54 -8.57
N GLN A 245 17.13 -8.03 -8.21
CA GLN A 245 18.36 -8.82 -8.12
C GLN A 245 18.27 -9.94 -7.07
N GLU A 246 17.52 -9.71 -5.99
CA GLU A 246 17.25 -10.69 -4.93
C GLU A 246 16.13 -11.68 -5.29
N MET A 247 15.07 -11.25 -6.00
CA MET A 247 13.92 -12.11 -6.32
C MET A 247 14.20 -13.13 -7.44
N TRP A 248 14.91 -12.74 -8.51
CA TRP A 248 15.07 -13.60 -9.69
C TRP A 248 15.79 -14.93 -9.41
N PRO A 249 16.85 -14.97 -8.58
CA PRO A 249 17.45 -16.24 -8.12
C PRO A 249 16.45 -17.15 -7.37
N TYR A 250 15.48 -16.57 -6.66
CA TYR A 250 14.49 -17.32 -5.91
C TYR A 250 13.41 -17.95 -6.80
N VAL A 251 13.03 -17.31 -7.91
CA VAL A 251 12.01 -17.80 -8.86
C VAL A 251 12.25 -19.26 -9.27
N ALA A 252 13.50 -19.63 -9.54
CA ALA A 252 13.84 -21.00 -9.92
C ALA A 252 13.61 -22.03 -8.79
N SER A 253 13.71 -21.61 -7.53
CA SER A 253 13.59 -22.49 -6.36
C SER A 253 12.18 -23.08 -6.20
N TYR A 254 11.14 -22.29 -6.49
CA TYR A 254 9.75 -22.75 -6.38
C TYR A 254 9.11 -23.13 -7.71
N LEU A 255 9.52 -22.52 -8.84
CA LEU A 255 8.89 -22.79 -10.15
C LEU A 255 9.47 -23.96 -10.93
N THR A 256 10.67 -24.48 -10.63
CA THR A 256 11.25 -25.59 -11.40
C THR A 256 10.29 -26.80 -11.53
N ALA A 257 9.59 -27.14 -10.43
CA ALA A 257 8.62 -28.22 -10.43
C ALA A 257 7.35 -27.88 -11.23
N ALA A 258 6.87 -26.63 -11.15
CA ALA A 258 5.76 -26.12 -11.93
C ALA A 258 6.06 -26.12 -13.43
N THR A 259 7.23 -25.58 -13.83
CA THR A 259 7.71 -25.59 -15.22
C THR A 259 7.74 -27.01 -15.76
N ALA A 260 8.33 -27.96 -15.03
CA ALA A 260 8.39 -29.36 -15.44
C ALA A 260 7.00 -30.04 -15.52
N ARG A 261 6.06 -29.65 -14.65
CA ARG A 261 4.66 -30.11 -14.70
C ARG A 261 3.97 -29.59 -15.96
N LEU A 262 4.06 -28.30 -16.23
CA LEU A 262 3.42 -27.62 -17.35
C LEU A 262 4.01 -28.03 -18.71
N GLN A 263 5.33 -28.28 -18.76
CA GLN A 263 6.05 -28.77 -19.95
C GLN A 263 5.48 -30.10 -20.50
N LYS A 264 4.72 -30.86 -19.71
CA LYS A 264 4.05 -32.10 -20.19
C LYS A 264 2.90 -31.84 -21.16
N TYR A 265 2.40 -30.60 -21.18
CA TYR A 265 1.22 -30.20 -21.95
C TYR A 265 1.54 -29.31 -23.15
N VAL A 266 2.81 -29.01 -23.38
CA VAL A 266 3.26 -28.16 -24.49
C VAL A 266 3.68 -28.99 -25.71
N PRO A 267 3.53 -28.46 -26.94
CA PRO A 267 3.92 -29.18 -28.15
C PRO A 267 5.44 -29.37 -28.27
N ALA A 268 5.84 -30.38 -29.04
CA ALA A 268 7.25 -30.65 -29.30
C ALA A 268 7.96 -29.41 -29.91
N GLY A 269 9.15 -29.10 -29.38
CA GLY A 269 9.94 -27.94 -29.79
C GLY A 269 9.59 -26.63 -29.06
N PHE A 270 8.51 -26.58 -28.28
CA PHE A 270 8.21 -25.46 -27.39
C PHE A 270 8.75 -25.77 -25.98
N ASN A 271 9.75 -25.02 -25.53
CA ASN A 271 10.39 -25.23 -24.23
C ASN A 271 10.04 -24.09 -23.27
N LEU A 272 9.48 -24.42 -22.10
CA LEU A 272 9.21 -23.47 -21.02
C LEU A 272 10.46 -23.27 -20.16
N THR A 273 10.70 -22.02 -19.77
CA THR A 273 11.63 -21.61 -18.72
C THR A 273 10.86 -21.29 -17.43
N THR A 274 11.59 -21.07 -16.34
CA THR A 274 11.00 -20.55 -15.09
C THR A 274 10.44 -19.15 -15.29
N ASN A 275 11.07 -18.30 -16.11
CA ASN A 275 10.56 -16.96 -16.43
C ASN A 275 9.24 -17.01 -17.21
N ASP A 276 9.09 -17.95 -18.16
CA ASP A 276 7.79 -18.17 -18.83
C ASP A 276 6.73 -18.59 -17.81
N THR A 277 7.12 -19.36 -16.79
CA THR A 277 6.21 -19.87 -15.76
C THR A 277 5.84 -18.77 -14.76
N TYR A 278 6.77 -17.87 -14.43
CA TYR A 278 6.53 -16.67 -13.65
C TYR A 278 5.59 -15.72 -14.40
N ALA A 279 5.80 -15.54 -15.71
CA ALA A 279 4.91 -14.76 -16.57
C ALA A 279 3.47 -15.30 -16.53
N MET A 280 3.27 -16.62 -16.45
CA MET A 280 1.92 -17.18 -16.27
C MET A 280 1.29 -16.79 -14.92
N GLN A 281 2.08 -16.63 -13.85
CA GLN A 281 1.56 -16.14 -12.56
C GLN A 281 1.21 -14.65 -12.64
N SER A 282 2.10 -13.83 -13.21
CA SER A 282 1.87 -12.40 -13.45
C SER A 282 0.66 -12.15 -14.35
N LEU A 283 0.56 -12.84 -15.49
CA LEU A 283 -0.58 -12.78 -16.40
C LEU A 283 -1.90 -13.11 -15.72
N CYS A 284 -1.93 -14.10 -14.81
CA CYS A 284 -3.13 -14.36 -14.02
C CYS A 284 -3.58 -13.14 -13.21
N ALA A 285 -2.66 -12.48 -12.52
CA ALA A 285 -2.96 -11.29 -11.73
C ALA A 285 -3.42 -10.13 -12.63
N TYR A 286 -2.68 -9.83 -13.71
CA TYR A 286 -2.99 -8.72 -14.61
C TYR A 286 -4.25 -8.90 -15.44
N GLU A 287 -4.46 -10.09 -16.00
CA GLU A 287 -5.70 -10.38 -16.73
C GLU A 287 -6.90 -10.34 -15.79
N THR A 288 -6.78 -10.83 -14.56
CA THR A 288 -7.85 -10.67 -13.56
C THR A 288 -8.11 -9.19 -13.27
N ALA A 289 -7.05 -8.38 -13.12
CA ALA A 289 -7.14 -6.95 -12.86
C ALA A 289 -7.70 -6.12 -14.03
N ALA A 290 -7.62 -6.60 -15.27
CA ALA A 290 -8.09 -5.90 -16.47
C ALA A 290 -9.39 -6.47 -17.06
N LEU A 291 -9.51 -7.80 -17.11
CA LEU A 291 -10.56 -8.56 -17.79
C LEU A 291 -11.53 -9.24 -16.81
N GLY A 292 -11.11 -9.43 -15.56
CA GLY A 292 -11.92 -10.06 -14.49
C GLY A 292 -11.76 -11.58 -14.38
N ASP A 293 -10.98 -12.21 -15.26
CA ASP A 293 -10.67 -13.65 -15.22
C ASP A 293 -9.39 -13.94 -16.03
N SER A 294 -8.77 -15.09 -15.80
CA SER A 294 -7.59 -15.55 -16.53
C SER A 294 -7.49 -17.08 -16.58
N GLY A 295 -7.16 -17.60 -17.76
CA GLY A 295 -6.87 -19.03 -17.94
C GLY A 295 -5.64 -19.51 -17.18
N PHE A 296 -4.74 -18.61 -16.77
CA PHE A 296 -3.49 -18.96 -16.10
C PHE A 296 -3.64 -19.25 -14.59
N CYS A 297 -4.70 -18.76 -13.95
CA CYS A 297 -4.79 -18.80 -12.48
C CYS A 297 -4.85 -20.20 -11.88
N SER A 298 -5.43 -21.17 -12.59
CA SER A 298 -5.61 -22.54 -12.12
C SER A 298 -4.41 -23.47 -12.36
N LEU A 299 -3.28 -22.93 -12.83
CA LEU A 299 -2.11 -23.72 -13.22
C LEU A 299 -1.19 -24.09 -12.05
N PHE A 300 -1.39 -23.48 -10.88
CA PHE A 300 -0.45 -23.50 -9.75
C PHE A 300 -1.07 -24.01 -8.46
N THR A 301 -0.24 -24.57 -7.60
CA THR A 301 -0.57 -24.95 -6.21
C THR A 301 -0.51 -23.73 -5.28
N LEU A 302 -1.08 -23.84 -4.07
CA LEU A 302 -0.95 -22.75 -3.08
C LEU A 302 0.47 -22.54 -2.61
N ASP A 303 1.29 -23.59 -2.55
CA ASP A 303 2.72 -23.44 -2.27
C ASP A 303 3.35 -22.54 -3.34
N GLU A 304 3.16 -22.87 -4.62
CA GLU A 304 3.72 -22.09 -5.75
C GLU A 304 3.23 -20.63 -5.77
N TRP A 305 1.99 -20.37 -5.36
CA TRP A 305 1.49 -19.01 -5.16
C TRP A 305 2.14 -18.32 -3.95
N ALA A 306 2.39 -19.02 -2.84
CA ALA A 306 3.18 -18.45 -1.74
C ALA A 306 4.62 -18.14 -2.15
N GLY A 307 5.17 -18.87 -3.12
CA GLY A 307 6.44 -18.53 -3.77
C GLY A 307 6.40 -17.21 -4.54
N PHE A 308 5.29 -16.93 -5.22
CA PHE A 308 5.06 -15.67 -5.92
C PHE A 308 4.87 -14.49 -4.96
N GLU A 309 4.11 -14.67 -3.88
CA GLU A 309 3.98 -13.65 -2.83
C GLU A 309 5.34 -13.26 -2.25
N VAL A 310 6.18 -14.23 -1.86
CA VAL A 310 7.46 -13.90 -1.21
C VAL A 310 8.49 -13.29 -2.16
N THR A 311 8.40 -13.54 -3.49
CA THR A 311 9.24 -12.80 -4.45
C THR A 311 8.90 -11.32 -4.46
N LEU A 312 7.60 -10.99 -4.46
CA LEU A 312 7.13 -9.61 -4.45
C LEU A 312 7.36 -8.94 -3.08
N ASP A 313 7.21 -9.69 -1.98
CA ASP A 313 7.57 -9.22 -0.63
C ASP A 313 9.04 -8.76 -0.57
N ALA A 314 9.93 -9.57 -1.14
CA ALA A 314 11.36 -9.29 -1.16
C ALA A 314 11.70 -8.12 -2.05
N GLU A 315 11.17 -8.08 -3.27
CA GLU A 315 11.31 -6.96 -4.20
C GLU A 315 11.06 -5.63 -3.48
N TYR A 316 9.86 -5.46 -2.92
CA TYR A 316 9.46 -4.20 -2.26
C TYR A 316 10.24 -3.91 -0.97
N TYR A 317 10.69 -4.95 -0.26
CA TYR A 317 11.51 -4.75 0.94
C TYR A 317 12.88 -4.16 0.59
N TYR A 318 13.51 -4.66 -0.48
CA TYR A 318 14.85 -4.27 -0.90
C TYR A 318 14.87 -3.03 -1.82
N ASP A 319 13.75 -2.66 -2.44
CA ASP A 319 13.64 -1.44 -3.23
C ASP A 319 13.14 -0.24 -2.41
N TYR A 320 12.15 -0.42 -1.52
CA TYR A 320 11.45 0.72 -0.92
C TYR A 320 11.47 0.75 0.61
N SER A 321 11.95 -0.31 1.26
CA SER A 321 11.93 -0.45 2.72
C SER A 321 13.32 -0.45 3.36
N TYR A 322 13.46 -1.14 4.49
CA TYR A 322 14.68 -1.21 5.29
C TYR A 322 15.86 -1.84 4.54
N GLY A 323 15.60 -2.63 3.50
CA GLY A 323 16.61 -3.23 2.65
C GLY A 323 17.28 -2.25 1.67
N ASN A 324 16.71 -1.07 1.42
CA ASN A 324 17.25 -0.12 0.45
C ASN A 324 17.99 1.07 1.11
N PRO A 325 19.14 1.55 0.59
CA PRO A 325 19.80 2.75 1.10
C PRO A 325 18.99 4.06 0.96
N THR A 326 17.90 4.08 0.19
CA THR A 326 17.04 5.25 0.00
C THR A 326 15.63 5.09 0.57
N GLY A 327 15.26 3.91 1.08
CA GLY A 327 13.87 3.60 1.46
C GLY A 327 13.26 4.58 2.47
N ARG A 328 14.02 5.09 3.45
CA ARG A 328 13.54 6.16 4.34
C ARG A 328 13.45 7.52 3.64
N ALA A 329 14.41 7.82 2.76
CA ALA A 329 14.48 9.09 2.05
C ALA A 329 13.27 9.26 1.11
N GLN A 330 12.78 8.18 0.53
CA GLN A 330 11.57 8.21 -0.29
C GLN A 330 10.33 8.61 0.54
N GLY A 331 10.16 8.03 1.74
CA GLY A 331 8.99 8.29 2.59
C GLY A 331 9.04 9.57 3.45
N ILE A 332 10.22 10.15 3.67
CA ILE A 332 10.37 11.22 4.67
C ILE A 332 9.59 12.49 4.32
N GLY A 333 9.40 12.81 3.04
CA GLY A 333 8.68 14.01 2.62
C GLY A 333 7.21 13.97 3.03
N TYR A 334 6.51 12.86 2.77
CA TYR A 334 5.13 12.69 3.23
C TYR A 334 5.04 12.66 4.76
N LEU A 335 6.00 12.01 5.45
CA LEU A 335 6.03 12.02 6.91
C LEU A 335 6.16 13.45 7.47
N GLN A 336 6.99 14.29 6.86
CA GLN A 336 7.09 15.71 7.25
C GLN A 336 5.76 16.44 7.04
N GLU A 337 5.05 16.19 5.95
CA GLU A 337 3.72 16.76 5.69
C GLU A 337 2.67 16.29 6.70
N LEU A 338 2.68 15.01 7.07
CA LEU A 338 1.82 14.49 8.14
C LEU A 338 2.10 15.20 9.46
N LEU A 339 3.37 15.33 9.86
CA LEU A 339 3.77 16.02 11.08
C LEU A 339 3.38 17.50 11.06
N ALA A 340 3.50 18.17 9.91
CA ALA A 340 3.06 19.54 9.69
C ALA A 340 1.56 19.71 9.94
N ARG A 341 0.72 18.78 9.45
CA ARG A 341 -0.72 18.80 9.71
C ARG A 341 -1.07 18.47 11.16
N LEU A 342 -0.39 17.50 11.77
CA LEU A 342 -0.58 17.12 13.18
C LEU A 342 -0.18 18.24 14.16
N THR A 343 0.81 19.05 13.81
CA THR A 343 1.29 20.19 14.63
C THR A 343 0.68 21.52 14.23
N ASN A 344 -0.13 21.56 13.17
CA ASN A 344 -0.71 22.77 12.60
C ASN A 344 0.37 23.83 12.25
N GLN A 345 1.44 23.39 11.59
CA GLN A 345 2.56 24.23 11.12
C GLN A 345 2.82 23.99 9.64
N TYR A 346 3.00 25.06 8.86
CA TYR A 346 3.38 24.97 7.44
C TYR A 346 4.85 24.56 7.29
N ILE A 347 5.18 23.96 6.14
CA ILE A 347 6.57 23.69 5.76
C ILE A 347 6.99 24.72 4.72
N SER A 348 7.93 25.59 5.08
CA SER A 348 8.39 26.71 4.25
C SER A 348 9.73 26.47 3.54
N VAL A 349 10.26 25.24 3.61
CA VAL A 349 11.54 24.86 3.01
C VAL A 349 11.46 23.47 2.39
N SER A 350 12.14 23.27 1.27
CA SER A 350 12.24 21.98 0.58
C SER A 350 13.60 21.33 0.85
N ASN A 351 13.72 20.56 1.94
CA ASN A 351 14.94 19.81 2.29
C ASN A 351 14.81 18.29 2.03
N SER A 352 13.70 17.88 1.41
CA SER A 352 13.32 16.52 1.03
C SER A 352 12.48 16.60 -0.26
N SER A 353 11.70 15.56 -0.56
CA SER A 353 10.68 15.57 -1.62
C SER A 353 9.52 16.56 -1.38
N VAL A 354 9.48 17.25 -0.24
CA VAL A 354 8.52 18.34 0.02
C VAL A 354 8.68 19.48 -0.98
N ASN A 355 7.56 19.96 -1.51
CA ASN A 355 7.49 21.18 -2.30
C ASN A 355 6.93 22.34 -1.46
N ALA A 356 7.83 23.19 -0.95
CA ALA A 356 7.45 24.33 -0.11
C ALA A 356 6.41 25.25 -0.76
N THR A 357 6.39 25.39 -2.09
CA THR A 357 5.40 26.25 -2.77
C THR A 357 3.96 25.74 -2.66
N ILE A 358 3.79 24.46 -2.30
CA ILE A 358 2.50 23.82 -2.01
C ILE A 358 2.25 23.84 -0.50
N THR A 359 3.26 23.53 0.31
CA THR A 359 3.13 23.32 1.75
C THR A 359 3.23 24.59 2.60
N ASP A 360 3.48 25.76 1.99
CA ASP A 360 3.62 27.05 2.68
C ASP A 360 2.35 27.90 2.71
N ASN A 361 1.22 27.38 2.21
CA ASN A 361 0.00 28.17 2.08
C ASN A 361 -1.28 27.37 2.34
N ALA A 362 -2.29 28.08 2.86
CA ALA A 362 -3.57 27.51 3.26
C ALA A 362 -4.43 27.03 2.08
N ASN A 363 -4.16 27.54 0.87
CA ASN A 363 -4.92 27.13 -0.29
C ASN A 363 -4.55 25.70 -0.61
N ASP A 364 -3.27 25.44 -0.92
CA ASP A 364 -2.75 24.17 -1.40
C ASP A 364 -2.56 23.12 -0.31
N PHE A 365 -2.22 23.55 0.91
CA PHE A 365 -1.96 22.67 2.04
C PHE A 365 -2.66 23.18 3.31
N PRO A 366 -4.00 23.09 3.39
CA PRO A 366 -4.73 23.58 4.55
C PRO A 366 -4.36 22.83 5.83
N LEU A 367 -4.37 23.52 6.96
CA LEU A 367 -4.11 22.93 8.27
C LEU A 367 -5.40 22.88 9.11
N GLY A 368 -5.50 21.88 10.00
CA GLY A 368 -6.68 21.70 10.86
C GLY A 368 -7.93 21.19 10.14
N ALA A 369 -7.80 20.58 8.96
CA ALA A 369 -8.93 19.97 8.26
C ALA A 369 -9.40 18.70 8.99
N LYS A 370 -10.68 18.37 8.83
CA LYS A 370 -11.28 17.15 9.40
C LYS A 370 -10.77 15.88 8.72
N PHE A 371 -10.44 15.96 7.43
CA PHE A 371 -9.73 14.88 6.76
C PHE A 371 -8.81 15.42 5.68
N TYR A 372 -7.85 14.58 5.31
CA TYR A 372 -6.91 14.77 4.22
C TYR A 372 -6.92 13.54 3.33
N ALA A 373 -6.75 13.71 2.03
CA ALA A 373 -6.65 12.61 1.09
C ALA A 373 -5.55 12.89 0.06
N ASP A 374 -4.54 12.03 0.07
CA ASP A 374 -3.34 12.11 -0.74
C ASP A 374 -3.21 10.82 -1.55
N PHE A 375 -3.20 10.93 -2.88
CA PHE A 375 -3.17 9.80 -3.81
C PHE A 375 -1.76 9.60 -4.35
N THR A 376 -1.24 8.39 -4.16
CA THR A 376 0.17 8.02 -4.27
C THR A 376 0.33 6.65 -4.95
N HIS A 377 1.55 6.15 -4.94
CA HIS A 377 1.95 4.79 -5.30
C HIS A 377 2.21 3.93 -4.03
N ASP A 378 2.37 2.63 -4.24
CA ASP A 378 2.56 1.58 -3.23
C ASP A 378 3.89 1.69 -2.51
N ASP A 379 4.96 1.80 -3.29
CA ASP A 379 6.33 2.09 -2.84
C ASP A 379 6.37 3.22 -1.80
N ILE A 380 5.69 4.34 -2.05
CA ILE A 380 5.66 5.48 -1.13
C ILE A 380 5.02 5.12 0.21
N ILE A 381 3.98 4.27 0.23
CA ILE A 381 3.38 3.82 1.51
C ILE A 381 4.40 3.00 2.30
N ILE A 382 5.10 2.07 1.64
CA ILE A 382 6.17 1.26 2.26
C ILE A 382 7.29 2.16 2.80
N SER A 383 7.75 3.11 1.99
CA SER A 383 8.79 4.05 2.37
C SER A 383 8.36 4.97 3.52
N VAL A 384 7.09 5.39 3.58
CA VAL A 384 6.55 6.18 4.70
C VAL A 384 6.59 5.39 6.01
N LEU A 385 6.16 4.12 6.00
CA LEU A 385 6.23 3.24 7.17
C LEU A 385 7.67 3.02 7.63
N THR A 386 8.58 2.89 6.67
CA THR A 386 10.02 2.78 6.90
C THR A 386 10.59 4.08 7.50
N ALA A 387 10.24 5.25 6.96
CA ALA A 387 10.63 6.56 7.47
C ALA A 387 10.13 6.81 8.90
N MET A 388 8.92 6.33 9.23
CA MET A 388 8.35 6.35 10.59
C MET A 388 9.10 5.44 11.58
N SER A 389 9.99 4.58 11.09
CA SER A 389 10.68 3.54 11.88
C SER A 389 9.71 2.56 12.55
N LEU A 390 8.69 2.12 11.82
CA LEU A 390 7.79 1.07 12.28
C LEU A 390 8.49 -0.30 12.26
N ASP A 391 9.23 -0.62 13.33
CA ASP A 391 10.13 -1.79 13.34
C ASP A 391 9.40 -3.15 13.30
N TYR A 392 8.07 -3.19 13.35
CA TYR A 392 7.28 -4.40 13.05
C TYR A 392 7.60 -4.96 11.65
N LEU A 393 7.88 -4.08 10.68
CA LEU A 393 8.21 -4.41 9.29
C LEU A 393 9.72 -4.46 9.02
N ARG A 394 10.55 -4.42 10.07
CA ARG A 394 12.01 -4.32 9.93
C ARG A 394 12.66 -5.59 9.38
N ASP A 395 12.13 -6.76 9.71
CA ASP A 395 12.77 -8.02 9.35
C ASP A 395 12.52 -8.35 7.88
N ALA A 396 13.61 -8.56 7.13
CA ALA A 396 13.55 -8.95 5.73
C ALA A 396 12.77 -10.26 5.53
N PRO A 397 11.96 -10.39 4.48
CA PRO A 397 11.41 -11.66 4.04
C PRO A 397 12.55 -12.68 3.85
N PRO A 398 12.42 -13.93 4.32
CA PRO A 398 13.50 -14.90 4.19
C PRO A 398 13.67 -15.30 2.72
N LEU A 399 14.78 -14.90 2.11
CA LEU A 399 15.18 -15.34 0.78
C LEU A 399 16.33 -16.36 0.81
N GLY A 400 16.42 -17.15 -0.25
CA GLY A 400 17.48 -18.14 -0.51
C GLY A 400 16.94 -19.56 -0.78
N ALA A 401 17.79 -20.41 -1.39
CA ALA A 401 17.42 -21.77 -1.79
C ALA A 401 16.94 -22.68 -0.64
N HIS A 402 17.27 -22.33 0.61
CA HIS A 402 16.85 -23.04 1.81
C HIS A 402 15.64 -22.40 2.52
N ALA A 403 15.12 -21.29 2.01
CA ALA A 403 13.95 -20.58 2.53
C ALA A 403 12.64 -21.01 1.85
N TRP A 404 12.60 -22.21 1.27
CA TRP A 404 11.41 -22.80 0.66
C TRP A 404 10.95 -24.03 1.45
N PRO A 405 9.65 -24.12 1.85
CA PRO A 405 8.59 -23.11 1.66
C PRO A 405 8.81 -21.84 2.50
N PRO A 406 8.18 -20.71 2.15
CA PRO A 406 8.35 -19.45 2.86
C PRO A 406 7.85 -19.56 4.30
N ASN A 407 8.42 -18.76 5.22
CA ASN A 407 7.90 -18.67 6.58
C ASN A 407 6.49 -18.05 6.56
N PRO A 408 5.44 -18.77 7.04
CA PRO A 408 4.09 -18.23 7.07
C PRO A 408 3.91 -17.11 8.11
N ASN A 409 4.83 -16.96 9.08
CA ASN A 409 4.75 -15.97 10.16
C ASN A 409 5.64 -14.74 9.90
N ARG A 410 6.00 -14.45 8.65
CA ARG A 410 6.74 -13.22 8.31
C ARG A 410 5.82 -12.00 8.43
N ASN A 411 6.37 -10.86 8.82
CA ASN A 411 5.58 -9.64 9.05
C ASN A 411 5.43 -8.78 7.79
N PHE A 412 6.36 -8.91 6.84
CA PHE A 412 6.32 -8.20 5.57
C PHE A 412 5.63 -9.08 4.53
N VAL A 413 4.34 -8.79 4.28
CA VAL A 413 3.48 -9.54 3.33
C VAL A 413 2.73 -8.54 2.48
N LEU A 414 3.16 -8.35 1.24
CA LEU A 414 2.82 -7.20 0.40
C LEU A 414 1.34 -7.15 0.02
N SER A 415 0.69 -8.31 -0.15
CA SER A 415 -0.78 -8.40 -0.35
C SER A 415 -1.59 -7.83 0.82
N HIS A 416 -1.00 -7.77 2.02
CA HIS A 416 -1.60 -7.16 3.20
C HIS A 416 -1.12 -5.73 3.46
N LEU A 417 0.01 -5.31 2.87
CA LEU A 417 0.57 -3.98 3.03
C LEU A 417 0.04 -3.01 1.96
N THR A 418 0.25 -3.33 0.69
CA THR A 418 -0.03 -2.44 -0.44
C THR A 418 -0.66 -3.20 -1.62
N PRO A 419 -1.79 -3.93 -1.45
CA PRO A 419 -2.56 -4.44 -2.59
C PRO A 419 -3.09 -3.28 -3.44
N PHE A 420 -3.67 -3.56 -4.61
CA PHE A 420 -4.30 -2.48 -5.41
C PHE A 420 -5.35 -1.74 -4.58
N GLY A 421 -5.29 -0.40 -4.54
CA GLY A 421 -6.18 0.42 -3.70
C GLY A 421 -5.81 0.40 -2.21
N GLY A 422 -4.67 -0.21 -1.86
CA GLY A 422 -4.13 -0.23 -0.52
C GLY A 422 -3.86 1.19 0.01
N HIS A 423 -4.06 1.39 1.30
CA HIS A 423 -4.00 2.72 1.87
C HIS A 423 -3.68 2.72 3.37
N LEU A 424 -2.96 3.76 3.77
CA LEU A 424 -2.64 4.08 5.15
C LEU A 424 -3.58 5.20 5.63
N VAL A 425 -4.23 4.99 6.78
CA VAL A 425 -5.01 6.03 7.45
C VAL A 425 -4.39 6.35 8.81
N THR A 426 -4.03 7.61 9.02
CA THR A 426 -3.72 8.13 10.36
C THR A 426 -4.99 8.72 10.96
N GLU A 427 -5.49 8.09 12.02
CA GLU A 427 -6.64 8.53 12.81
C GLU A 427 -6.14 9.40 13.97
N VAL A 428 -6.74 10.58 14.16
CA VAL A 428 -6.51 11.41 15.36
C VAL A 428 -7.73 11.33 16.27
N TYR A 429 -7.53 10.93 17.52
CA TYR A 429 -8.56 10.86 18.55
C TYR A 429 -8.37 11.94 19.61
N GLY A 430 -9.47 12.56 20.00
CA GLY A 430 -9.57 13.33 21.22
C GLY A 430 -10.14 12.46 22.35
N CYS A 431 -9.42 12.35 23.46
CA CYS A 431 -9.80 11.54 24.62
C CYS A 431 -9.96 12.39 25.89
N ALA A 432 -10.93 12.01 26.72
CA ALA A 432 -11.15 12.64 28.03
C ALA A 432 -10.09 12.27 29.07
N SER A 433 -9.47 11.09 28.96
CA SER A 433 -8.39 10.61 29.83
C SER A 433 -7.03 10.73 29.14
N ALA A 434 -5.99 11.02 29.91
CA ALA A 434 -4.60 10.95 29.48
C ALA A 434 -4.10 9.50 29.34
N ASP A 435 -4.81 8.55 29.95
CA ASP A 435 -4.59 7.11 29.83
C ASP A 435 -5.95 6.43 29.66
N PRO A 436 -6.52 6.44 28.43
CA PRO A 436 -7.78 5.77 28.17
C PRO A 436 -7.57 4.25 28.17
N ALA A 437 -8.43 3.52 28.88
CA ALA A 437 -8.35 2.06 28.99
C ALA A 437 -8.60 1.39 27.63
N ALA A 438 -7.70 0.49 27.25
CA ALA A 438 -7.82 -0.31 26.04
C ALA A 438 -9.11 -1.13 26.02
N VAL A 439 -9.67 -1.35 24.82
CA VAL A 439 -10.91 -2.11 24.61
C VAL A 439 -10.63 -3.19 23.57
N THR A 440 -10.81 -4.44 23.96
CA THR A 440 -10.55 -5.59 23.08
C THR A 440 -11.52 -5.64 21.90
N GLU A 441 -12.81 -5.61 22.19
CA GLU A 441 -13.85 -5.81 21.17
C GLU A 441 -14.05 -4.59 20.28
N HIS A 442 -14.22 -4.84 18.98
CA HIS A 442 -14.72 -3.83 18.06
C HIS A 442 -16.04 -3.23 18.55
N THR A 443 -16.19 -1.91 18.44
CA THR A 443 -17.45 -1.24 18.72
C THR A 443 -17.90 -0.40 17.55
N THR A 444 -19.15 -0.61 17.11
CA THR A 444 -19.74 0.22 16.06
C THR A 444 -20.05 1.61 16.61
N VAL A 445 -19.27 2.60 16.18
CA VAL A 445 -19.52 4.00 16.49
C VAL A 445 -20.57 4.55 15.53
N TYR A 446 -21.83 4.66 15.98
CA TYR A 446 -22.92 5.20 15.15
C TYR A 446 -22.88 6.73 15.01
N ARG A 447 -22.42 7.43 16.06
CA ARG A 447 -22.26 8.88 16.10
C ARG A 447 -20.99 9.25 16.83
N ASN A 448 -20.41 10.36 16.41
CA ASN A 448 -19.22 10.91 17.05
C ASN A 448 -19.63 11.80 18.25
N PRO A 449 -19.30 11.41 19.49
CA PRO A 449 -19.75 12.14 20.67
C PRO A 449 -19.10 13.53 20.81
N SER A 450 -17.86 13.74 20.32
CA SER A 450 -17.23 15.07 20.38
C SER A 450 -17.93 16.06 19.45
N VAL A 451 -18.26 15.63 18.23
CA VAL A 451 -18.99 16.46 17.26
C VAL A 451 -20.43 16.70 17.73
N ALA A 452 -21.08 15.70 18.32
CA ALA A 452 -22.41 15.88 18.92
C ALA A 452 -22.39 16.85 20.12
N ALA A 453 -21.36 16.80 20.96
CA ALA A 453 -21.18 17.71 22.09
C ALA A 453 -20.82 19.13 21.66
N ALA A 454 -19.95 19.30 20.65
CA ALA A 454 -19.60 20.59 20.07
C ALA A 454 -20.84 21.27 19.45
N ALA A 455 -21.66 20.53 18.72
CA ALA A 455 -22.93 21.02 18.17
C ALA A 455 -23.93 21.47 19.27
N ALA A 456 -23.84 20.90 20.48
CA ALA A 456 -24.73 21.23 21.59
C ALA A 456 -24.21 22.41 22.46
N ASN A 457 -22.90 22.47 22.72
CA ASN A 457 -22.32 23.33 23.76
C ASN A 457 -21.20 24.29 23.29
N GLY A 458 -20.83 24.30 22.00
CA GLY A 458 -19.90 25.27 21.42
C GLY A 458 -18.41 25.12 21.82
N SER A 459 -18.03 24.04 22.50
CA SER A 459 -16.64 23.70 22.84
C SER A 459 -16.54 22.26 23.34
N ALA A 460 -15.57 21.50 22.84
CA ALA A 460 -14.78 20.51 23.59
C ALA A 460 -13.74 19.85 22.64
N SER A 461 -12.64 20.56 22.31
CA SER A 461 -11.44 19.83 21.91
C SER A 461 -11.00 19.02 23.11
N ALA A 462 -11.03 17.69 23.02
CA ALA A 462 -10.66 16.85 24.15
C ALA A 462 -9.21 17.15 24.58
N PRO A 463 -8.91 17.15 25.89
CA PRO A 463 -7.62 17.62 26.40
C PRO A 463 -6.43 16.75 26.00
N HIS A 464 -6.67 15.48 25.65
CA HIS A 464 -5.61 14.53 25.30
C HIS A 464 -5.81 14.05 23.87
N LYS A 465 -4.76 14.17 23.05
CA LYS A 465 -4.77 13.73 21.66
C LYS A 465 -3.99 12.44 21.53
N PHE A 466 -4.53 11.52 20.75
CA PHE A 466 -3.92 10.25 20.41
C PHE A 466 -3.94 10.07 18.90
N ILE A 467 -2.99 9.31 18.38
CA ILE A 467 -3.00 8.83 17.02
C ILE A 467 -3.12 7.31 16.98
N ARG A 468 -3.72 6.78 15.91
CA ARG A 468 -3.71 5.37 15.55
C ARG A 468 -3.54 5.25 14.05
N LEU A 469 -2.74 4.32 13.57
CA LEU A 469 -2.59 4.07 12.14
C LEU A 469 -3.31 2.78 11.76
N ARG A 470 -3.95 2.78 10.59
CA ARG A 470 -4.52 1.59 9.97
C ARG A 470 -3.97 1.42 8.56
N LEU A 471 -3.48 0.23 8.25
CA LEU A 471 -3.08 -0.16 6.90
C LEU A 471 -4.09 -1.18 6.39
N ASN A 472 -4.89 -0.77 5.41
CA ASN A 472 -6.02 -1.56 4.90
C ASN A 472 -6.91 -2.05 6.05
N ASN A 473 -7.33 -1.16 6.95
CA ASN A 473 -8.11 -1.45 8.16
C ASN A 473 -7.40 -2.19 9.31
N GLY A 474 -6.31 -2.91 9.06
CA GLY A 474 -5.50 -3.53 10.12
C GLY A 474 -4.78 -2.49 10.96
N ILE A 475 -4.87 -2.56 12.28
CA ILE A 475 -4.28 -1.56 13.18
C ILE A 475 -2.78 -1.81 13.30
N LEU A 476 -1.98 -0.79 12.98
CA LEU A 476 -0.53 -0.89 13.08
C LEU A 476 -0.07 -0.81 14.55
N PRO A 477 0.90 -1.64 14.96
CA PRO A 477 1.38 -1.70 16.34
C PRO A 477 2.35 -0.54 16.64
N LEU A 478 1.83 0.66 16.90
CA LEU A 478 2.66 1.85 17.12
C LEU A 478 3.69 1.71 18.27
N HIS A 479 3.50 0.78 19.20
CA HIS A 479 4.48 0.46 20.23
C HIS A 479 5.80 -0.08 19.68
N THR A 480 5.83 -0.54 18.41
CA THR A 480 7.05 -0.97 17.71
C THR A 480 7.76 0.18 17.01
N ILE A 481 7.23 1.41 17.04
CA ILE A 481 7.98 2.57 16.54
C ILE A 481 9.27 2.70 17.34
N ARG A 482 10.39 2.80 16.62
CA ARG A 482 11.73 2.86 17.21
C ARG A 482 11.85 3.94 18.26
N GLY A 483 12.59 3.65 19.33
CA GLY A 483 12.82 4.56 20.46
C GLY A 483 11.81 4.38 21.59
N GLY A 484 10.69 3.69 21.37
CA GLY A 484 9.79 3.23 22.43
C GLY A 484 8.91 4.30 23.08
N ALA A 485 8.81 5.51 22.50
CA ALA A 485 7.94 6.56 23.04
C ALA A 485 6.46 6.17 22.99
N CYS A 486 6.03 5.41 21.97
CA CYS A 486 4.67 4.87 21.87
C CYS A 486 4.46 3.53 22.60
N ALA A 487 5.41 3.09 23.44
CA ALA A 487 5.29 1.83 24.17
C ALA A 487 4.27 1.91 25.32
N GLY A 488 3.87 0.73 25.84
CA GLY A 488 3.00 0.62 27.01
C GLY A 488 1.51 0.55 26.71
N ARG A 489 1.12 0.55 25.42
CA ARG A 489 -0.26 0.38 24.97
C ARG A 489 -0.41 -0.83 24.05
N THR A 490 -1.54 -1.53 24.19
CA THR A 490 -1.86 -2.77 23.46
C THR A 490 -2.88 -2.55 22.34
N ASP A 491 -3.41 -1.34 22.20
CA ASP A 491 -4.51 -0.97 21.30
C ASP A 491 -4.08 -0.16 20.06
N GLY A 492 -2.77 -0.09 19.83
CA GLY A 492 -2.18 0.66 18.71
C GLY A 492 -2.38 2.18 18.81
N LEU A 493 -2.89 2.71 19.93
CA LEU A 493 -2.90 4.15 20.17
C LEU A 493 -1.51 4.62 20.64
N CYS A 494 -1.14 5.84 20.28
CA CYS A 494 0.00 6.55 20.83
C CYS A 494 -0.42 7.98 21.18
N ALA A 495 -0.02 8.50 22.33
CA ALA A 495 -0.26 9.91 22.64
C ALA A 495 0.41 10.77 21.57
N LEU A 496 -0.25 11.85 21.12
CA LEU A 496 0.25 12.66 20.02
C LEU A 496 1.65 13.22 20.32
N ASP A 497 1.87 13.70 21.55
CA ASP A 497 3.18 14.22 21.97
C ASP A 497 4.27 13.14 21.94
N ASP A 498 3.95 11.90 22.34
CA ASP A 498 4.88 10.78 22.30
C ASP A 498 5.18 10.34 20.86
N PHE A 499 4.17 10.36 19.99
CA PHE A 499 4.39 10.13 18.56
C PHE A 499 5.29 11.21 17.97
N LEU A 500 5.00 12.50 18.19
CA LEU A 500 5.85 13.59 17.72
C LEU A 500 7.29 13.47 18.25
N HIS A 501 7.46 13.08 19.52
CA HIS A 501 8.76 12.80 20.10
C HIS A 501 9.48 11.66 19.38
N SER A 502 8.78 10.55 19.08
CA SER A 502 9.35 9.41 18.35
C SER A 502 9.83 9.79 16.94
N GLN A 503 9.19 10.78 16.31
CA GLN A 503 9.51 11.22 14.95
C GLN A 503 10.56 12.35 14.89
N ALA A 504 11.02 12.87 16.03
CA ALA A 504 11.93 14.02 16.09
C ALA A 504 13.26 13.81 15.34
N ASN A 505 13.71 12.55 15.21
CA ASN A 505 14.95 12.19 14.52
C ASN A 505 14.73 11.64 13.10
N ALA A 506 13.49 11.55 12.60
CA ALA A 506 13.17 10.89 11.33
C ALA A 506 13.93 11.52 10.14
N THR A 507 14.01 12.85 10.08
CA THR A 507 14.75 13.56 9.03
C THR A 507 16.24 13.23 9.02
N ALA A 508 16.87 13.08 10.19
CA ALA A 508 18.28 12.74 10.27
C ALA A 508 18.54 11.27 9.93
N LEU A 509 17.63 10.36 10.33
CA LEU A 509 17.70 8.94 9.97
C LEU A 509 17.53 8.72 8.47
N ALA A 510 16.61 9.44 7.83
CA ALA A 510 16.39 9.37 6.39
C ALA A 510 17.59 9.88 5.58
N ASN A 511 18.40 10.77 6.16
CA ASN A 511 19.60 11.34 5.56
C ASN A 511 19.42 11.78 4.09
N TYR A 512 18.25 12.38 3.80
CA TYR A 512 17.71 12.55 2.44
C TYR A 512 18.74 13.10 1.45
N ALA A 513 19.42 14.20 1.80
CA ALA A 513 20.39 14.84 0.91
C ALA A 513 21.52 13.89 0.49
N TYR A 514 22.09 13.14 1.44
CA TYR A 514 23.18 12.20 1.12
C TYR A 514 22.64 10.93 0.45
N ALA A 515 21.54 10.36 0.93
CA ALA A 515 20.97 9.16 0.34
C ALA A 515 20.55 9.39 -1.12
N CYS A 516 19.85 10.49 -1.42
CA CYS A 516 19.30 10.78 -2.73
C CYS A 516 20.25 11.47 -3.72
N THR A 517 21.25 12.21 -3.23
CA THR A 517 22.13 13.02 -4.12
C THR A 517 23.62 12.92 -3.78
N GLY A 518 23.97 12.16 -2.75
CA GLY A 518 25.36 11.90 -2.39
C GLY A 518 26.06 11.04 -3.45
N ASN A 519 27.37 11.22 -3.57
CA ASN A 519 28.20 10.41 -4.45
C ASN A 519 28.74 9.20 -3.66
N TYR A 520 28.15 8.03 -3.86
CA TYR A 520 28.57 6.77 -3.26
C TYR A 520 28.36 5.60 -4.23
N THR A 521 28.97 4.46 -3.92
CA THR A 521 28.83 3.22 -4.69
C THR A 521 28.65 2.07 -3.73
N LEU A 522 27.75 1.15 -4.05
CA LEU A 522 27.55 -0.08 -3.29
C LEU A 522 28.58 -1.11 -3.76
N SER A 523 29.57 -1.43 -2.92
CA SER A 523 30.68 -2.31 -3.30
C SER A 523 30.29 -3.78 -3.44
N ASP A 524 29.26 -4.21 -2.70
CA ASP A 524 28.66 -5.54 -2.78
C ASP A 524 27.17 -5.41 -2.37
N PRO A 525 26.27 -5.07 -3.33
CA PRO A 525 24.87 -4.76 -3.01
C PRO A 525 24.07 -5.95 -2.45
N LEU A 526 24.53 -7.19 -2.69
CA LEU A 526 23.85 -8.43 -2.31
C LEU A 526 24.59 -9.17 -1.16
N ASP A 527 25.44 -8.47 -0.41
CA ASP A 527 26.19 -9.05 0.72
C ASP A 527 25.33 -9.31 1.98
N GLY A 528 24.03 -8.97 1.92
CA GLY A 528 23.11 -9.03 3.05
C GLY A 528 23.31 -7.89 4.04
N LYS A 529 23.92 -6.77 3.65
CA LYS A 529 24.04 -5.57 4.46
C LYS A 529 22.68 -5.06 4.90
N ASP A 530 22.55 -4.81 6.20
CA ASP A 530 21.43 -4.06 6.77
C ASP A 530 21.64 -2.57 6.49
N TYR A 531 20.90 -2.03 5.54
CA TYR A 531 20.87 -0.60 5.24
C TYR A 531 20.05 0.20 6.25
N ASP A 532 19.15 -0.46 7.00
CA ASP A 532 18.15 0.20 7.84
C ASP A 532 17.43 1.33 7.09
N GLY A 533 17.17 1.14 5.79
CA GLY A 533 16.48 2.09 4.93
C GLY A 533 17.27 3.37 4.59
N THR A 534 18.58 3.43 4.84
CA THR A 534 19.38 4.65 4.67
C THR A 534 20.85 4.37 4.35
N ILE A 535 21.61 5.43 4.08
CA ILE A 535 23.07 5.39 3.92
C ILE A 535 23.70 6.67 4.46
N PHE A 536 24.91 6.56 5.00
CA PHE A 536 25.70 7.67 5.53
C PHE A 536 27.09 7.74 4.89
N ALA A 537 27.71 8.92 4.94
CA ALA A 537 28.97 9.26 4.29
C ALA A 537 30.23 8.67 4.94
#